data_AF-A0A5M8P2H5-F1
#
_entry.id   AF-A0A5M8P2H5-F1
#
_cell.length_a   1.000
_cell.length_b   1.000
_cell.length_c   1.000
_cell.angle_alpha   90.00
_cell.angle_beta   90.00
_cell.angle_gamma   90.00
#
_symmetry.space_group_name_H-M   'P 1'
#
loop_
_entity.id
_entity.type
_entity.pdbx_description
1 polymer ?
#
loop_
_entity_poly.entity_id
_entity_poly.type
_entity_poly.pdbx_seq_one_letter_code
_entity_poly.pdbx_strand_id
1 'polypeptide(L)'
;MNKNLSEKVAIEAGRIMLRRIDELLTENVNFAFETTLATKTYKNTILRAKAAGYTVTLLFFWLQTISLAKERVKKRVTEGGHNIDETVIERRYLNGIINLFDIYLPIADEVLIFDNLEGKHELIAKKINDLGLSILNEPKFNYMVDNH
;
A
#
# COMPACT_ATOMS: atom_id res chain seq x y z
N MET A 1 -14.63 -8.87 -22.54
CA MET A 1 -13.54 -9.60 -21.84
C MET A 1 -14.18 -10.42 -20.73
N ASN A 2 -13.96 -11.74 -20.68
CA ASN A 2 -14.63 -12.62 -19.70
C ASN A 2 -14.15 -12.32 -18.27
N LYS A 3 -15.01 -11.72 -17.43
CA LYS A 3 -14.72 -11.30 -16.04
C LYS A 3 -14.09 -12.43 -15.21
N ASN A 4 -14.56 -13.67 -15.41
CA ASN A 4 -14.06 -14.88 -14.74
C ASN A 4 -12.62 -15.29 -15.10
N LEU A 5 -12.14 -14.97 -16.31
CA LEU A 5 -10.76 -15.28 -16.72
C LEU A 5 -9.78 -14.27 -16.13
N SER A 6 -10.15 -12.99 -16.13
CA SER A 6 -9.35 -11.92 -15.53
C SER A 6 -9.17 -12.09 -14.02
N GLU A 7 -10.21 -12.50 -13.30
CA GLU A 7 -10.13 -12.76 -11.86
C GLU A 7 -9.24 -13.98 -11.55
N LYS A 8 -9.37 -15.08 -12.32
CA LYS A 8 -8.50 -16.25 -12.15
C LYS A 8 -7.02 -15.92 -12.39
N VAL A 9 -6.73 -15.14 -13.44
CA VAL A 9 -5.36 -14.69 -13.74
C VAL A 9 -4.83 -13.80 -12.61
N ALA A 10 -5.64 -12.89 -12.07
CA ALA A 10 -5.23 -12.04 -10.95
C ALA A 10 -4.93 -12.83 -9.68
N ILE A 11 -5.72 -13.87 -9.38
CA ILE A 11 -5.48 -14.76 -8.23
C ILE A 11 -4.17 -15.54 -8.41
N GLU A 12 -3.92 -16.09 -9.60
CA GLU A 12 -2.70 -16.83 -9.88
C GLU A 12 -1.46 -15.93 -9.82
N ALA A 13 -1.54 -14.72 -10.39
CA ALA A 13 -0.47 -13.73 -10.29
C ALA A 13 -0.14 -13.39 -8.82
N GLY A 14 -1.17 -13.26 -7.97
CA GLY A 14 -0.99 -13.08 -6.53
C GLY A 14 -0.26 -14.24 -5.86
N ARG A 15 -0.58 -15.49 -6.21
CA ARG A 15 0.12 -16.68 -5.71
C ARG A 15 1.58 -16.73 -6.13
N ILE A 16 1.87 -16.42 -7.39
CA ILE A 16 3.23 -16.39 -7.92
C ILE A 16 4.06 -15.33 -7.19
N MET A 17 3.49 -14.15 -6.98
CA MET A 17 4.15 -13.05 -6.26
C MET A 17 4.48 -13.43 -4.81
N LEU A 18 3.55 -14.06 -4.08
CA LEU A 18 3.82 -14.53 -2.72
C LEU A 18 4.91 -15.61 -2.67
N ARG A 19 4.91 -16.56 -3.61
CA ARG A 19 5.97 -17.56 -3.72
C ARG A 19 7.32 -16.91 -3.97
N ARG A 20 7.37 -15.90 -4.85
CA ARG A 20 8.60 -15.18 -5.15
C ARG A 20 9.14 -14.42 -3.93
N ILE A 21 8.25 -13.84 -3.12
CA ILE A 21 8.66 -13.23 -1.85
C ILE A 21 9.26 -14.27 -0.90
N ASP A 22 8.64 -15.44 -0.78
CA ASP A 22 9.16 -16.51 0.08
C ASP A 22 10.54 -17.01 -0.36
N GLU A 23 10.76 -17.15 -1.67
CA GLU A 23 12.08 -17.47 -2.25
C GLU A 23 13.12 -16.42 -1.87
N LEU A 24 12.83 -15.13 -2.10
CA LEU A 24 13.75 -14.03 -1.81
C LEU A 24 14.06 -13.90 -0.31
N LEU A 25 13.07 -14.11 0.55
CA LEU A 25 13.26 -14.18 2.00
C LEU A 25 14.22 -15.31 2.40
N THR A 26 14.06 -16.50 1.79
CA THR A 26 14.92 -17.68 2.06
C THR A 26 16.35 -17.46 1.55
N GLU A 27 16.51 -16.78 0.42
CA GLU A 27 17.81 -16.45 -0.17
C GLU A 27 18.53 -15.28 0.53
N ASN A 28 17.89 -14.64 1.51
CA ASN A 28 18.39 -13.46 2.21
C ASN A 28 18.72 -12.28 1.26
N VAL A 29 17.87 -12.06 0.26
CA VAL A 29 18.04 -11.02 -0.77
C VAL A 29 17.15 -9.83 -0.47
N ASN A 30 17.66 -8.60 -0.63
CA ASN A 30 16.85 -7.39 -0.52
C ASN A 30 15.84 -7.30 -1.67
N PHE A 31 14.58 -7.00 -1.34
CA PHE A 31 13.51 -6.84 -2.34
C PHE A 31 12.50 -5.77 -1.94
N ALA A 32 11.70 -5.35 -2.92
CA ALA A 32 10.57 -4.47 -2.73
C ALA A 32 9.39 -4.95 -3.59
N PHE A 33 8.18 -4.66 -3.14
CA PHE A 33 6.97 -4.93 -3.91
C PHE A 33 5.90 -3.87 -3.65
N GLU A 34 5.03 -3.67 -4.64
CA GLU A 34 3.91 -2.75 -4.55
C GLU A 34 2.62 -3.48 -4.15
N THR A 35 1.80 -2.85 -3.31
CA THR A 35 0.47 -3.32 -2.96
C THR A 35 -0.41 -2.12 -2.63
N THR A 36 -1.73 -2.26 -2.78
CA THR A 36 -2.69 -1.23 -2.36
C THR A 36 -2.91 -1.23 -0.84
N LEU A 37 -2.25 -2.12 -0.10
CA LEU A 37 -2.40 -2.34 1.35
C LEU A 37 -3.83 -2.68 1.81
N ALA A 38 -4.76 -2.93 0.88
CA ALA A 38 -6.18 -3.17 1.13
C ALA A 38 -6.50 -4.55 1.71
N THR A 39 -5.50 -5.42 1.86
CA THR A 39 -5.64 -6.76 2.43
C THR A 39 -4.59 -6.96 3.51
N LYS A 40 -4.84 -7.95 4.38
CA LYS A 40 -3.96 -8.29 5.52
C LYS A 40 -2.86 -9.31 5.14
N THR A 41 -2.77 -9.69 3.86
CA THR A 41 -1.96 -10.79 3.35
C THR A 41 -0.49 -10.69 3.74
N TYR A 42 0.08 -9.48 3.75
CA TYR A 42 1.51 -9.27 3.96
C TYR A 42 1.91 -9.17 5.43
N LYS A 43 0.96 -9.17 6.38
CA LYS A 43 1.26 -9.12 7.83
C LYS A 43 2.26 -10.21 8.23
N ASN A 44 1.96 -11.46 7.88
CA ASN A 44 2.81 -12.60 8.24
C ASN A 44 4.15 -12.59 7.49
N THR A 45 4.18 -12.06 6.27
CA THR A 45 5.41 -11.86 5.51
C THR A 45 6.34 -10.88 6.21
N ILE A 46 5.83 -9.73 6.67
CA ILE A 46 6.61 -8.72 7.38
C ILE A 46 7.17 -9.28 8.69
N LEU A 47 6.34 -9.99 9.47
CA LEU A 47 6.79 -10.61 10.72
C LEU A 47 7.91 -11.63 10.50
N ARG A 48 7.80 -12.46 9.44
CA ARG A 48 8.87 -13.41 9.06
C ARG A 48 10.14 -12.70 8.58
N ALA A 49 10.00 -11.65 7.78
CA ALA A 49 11.14 -10.86 7.31
C ALA A 49 11.93 -10.29 8.49
N LYS A 50 11.23 -9.70 9.46
CA LYS A 50 11.86 -9.17 10.69
C LYS A 50 12.53 -10.27 11.51
N ALA A 51 11.88 -11.43 11.67
CA ALA A 51 12.48 -12.57 12.35
C ALA A 51 13.74 -13.09 11.63
N ALA A 52 13.84 -12.90 10.32
CA ALA A 52 15.01 -13.22 9.50
C ALA A 52 16.08 -12.10 9.49
N GLY A 53 15.88 -11.00 10.22
CA GLY A 53 16.85 -9.91 10.35
C GLY A 53 16.70 -8.79 9.31
N TYR A 54 15.59 -8.74 8.57
CA TYR A 54 15.31 -7.64 7.65
C TYR A 54 14.82 -6.40 8.40
N THR A 55 15.23 -5.23 7.90
CA THR A 55 14.55 -3.96 8.16
C THR A 55 13.41 -3.80 7.16
N VAL A 56 12.19 -3.56 7.66
CA VAL A 56 11.00 -3.37 6.84
C VAL A 56 10.63 -1.89 6.78
N THR A 57 10.82 -1.29 5.61
CA THR A 57 10.38 0.08 5.30
C THR A 57 9.09 0.06 4.48
N LEU A 58 8.05 0.74 4.98
CA LEU A 58 6.78 0.94 4.29
C LEU A 58 6.68 2.37 3.76
N LEU A 59 6.58 2.52 2.44
CA LEU A 59 6.25 3.78 1.77
C LEU A 59 4.75 3.78 1.45
N PHE A 60 3.99 4.69 2.07
CA PHE A 60 2.56 4.80 1.84
C PHE A 60 2.23 6.10 1.10
N PHE A 61 1.69 5.97 -0.11
CA PHE A 61 1.28 7.11 -0.94
C PHE A 61 -0.22 7.29 -0.87
N TRP A 62 -0.65 8.30 -0.12
CA TRP A 62 -2.04 8.64 0.09
C TRP A 62 -2.51 9.69 -0.92
N LEU A 63 -3.79 9.63 -1.30
CA LEU A 63 -4.47 10.65 -2.08
C LEU A 63 -5.55 11.27 -1.22
N GLN A 64 -5.74 12.58 -1.28
CA GLN A 64 -6.68 13.25 -0.38
C GLN A 64 -8.11 12.73 -0.48
N THR A 65 -8.56 12.28 -1.65
CA THR A 65 -9.95 11.81 -1.81
C THR A 65 -10.06 10.56 -2.67
N ILE A 66 -11.12 9.79 -2.43
CA ILE A 66 -11.52 8.68 -3.30
C ILE A 66 -11.76 9.17 -4.73
N SER A 67 -12.32 10.37 -4.91
CA SER A 67 -12.57 10.97 -6.22
C SER A 67 -11.27 11.15 -7.02
N LEU A 68 -10.19 11.61 -6.38
CA LEU A 68 -8.87 11.70 -7.01
C LEU A 68 -8.33 10.32 -7.41
N ALA A 69 -8.55 9.29 -6.60
CA ALA A 69 -8.17 7.92 -6.95
C ALA A 69 -8.97 7.41 -8.18
N LYS A 70 -10.27 7.69 -8.24
CA LYS A 70 -11.14 7.36 -9.39
C LYS A 70 -10.70 8.11 -10.64
N GLU A 71 -10.38 9.40 -10.53
CA GLU A 71 -9.89 10.23 -11.63
C GLU A 71 -8.56 9.70 -12.19
N ARG A 72 -7.60 9.34 -11.33
CA ARG A 72 -6.34 8.72 -11.77
C ARG A 72 -6.55 7.42 -12.52
N VAL A 73 -7.50 6.59 -12.08
CA VAL A 73 -7.84 5.36 -12.82
C VAL A 73 -8.47 5.70 -14.18
N LYS A 74 -9.34 6.73 -14.26
CA LYS A 74 -9.91 7.18 -15.54
C LYS A 74 -8.82 7.68 -16.49
N LYS A 75 -7.92 8.55 -16.02
CA LYS A 75 -6.80 9.09 -16.80
C LYS A 75 -5.92 7.98 -17.38
N ARG A 76 -5.43 7.05 -16.55
CA ARG A 76 -4.59 5.95 -17.05
C ARG A 76 -5.32 5.04 -18.04
N VAL A 77 -6.65 4.88 -17.91
CA VAL A 77 -7.45 4.09 -18.88
C VAL A 77 -7.48 4.79 -20.24
N THR A 78 -7.60 6.13 -20.25
CA THR A 78 -7.49 6.90 -21.50
C THR A 78 -6.09 6.80 -22.14
N GLU A 79 -5.06 6.53 -21.33
CA GLU A 79 -3.67 6.31 -21.75
C GLU A 79 -3.36 4.83 -22.07
N GLY A 80 -4.37 3.94 -22.07
CA GLY A 80 -4.23 2.52 -22.45
C GLY A 80 -4.11 1.52 -21.29
N GLY A 81 -4.26 1.98 -20.04
CA GLY A 81 -4.26 1.14 -18.84
C GLY A 81 -5.56 0.34 -18.60
N HIS A 82 -5.54 -0.58 -17.63
CA HIS A 82 -6.70 -1.40 -17.29
C HIS A 82 -7.72 -0.64 -16.41
N ASN A 83 -9.00 -0.78 -16.73
CA ASN A 83 -10.08 -0.23 -15.92
C ASN A 83 -10.29 -1.02 -14.64
N ILE A 84 -10.60 -0.33 -13.53
CA ILE A 84 -10.99 -0.96 -12.27
C ILE A 84 -12.36 -0.37 -11.89
N ASP A 85 -13.26 -1.24 -11.43
CA ASP A 85 -14.57 -0.83 -10.95
C ASP A 85 -14.45 0.20 -9.81
N GLU A 86 -15.24 1.26 -9.86
CA GLU A 86 -15.20 2.35 -8.88
C GLU A 86 -15.43 1.86 -7.44
N THR A 87 -16.28 0.84 -7.24
CA THR A 87 -16.53 0.24 -5.92
C THR A 87 -15.31 -0.52 -5.40
N VAL A 88 -14.52 -1.11 -6.30
CA VAL A 88 -13.26 -1.78 -5.96
C VAL A 88 -12.19 -0.76 -5.60
N ILE A 89 -12.13 0.38 -6.29
CA ILE A 89 -11.22 1.49 -5.98
C ILE A 89 -11.53 2.01 -4.57
N GLU A 90 -12.80 2.32 -4.30
CA GLU A 90 -13.26 2.87 -3.03
C GLU A 90 -12.97 1.93 -1.85
N ARG A 91 -13.36 0.66 -1.97
CA ARG A 91 -13.05 -0.35 -0.95
C ARG A 91 -11.54 -0.48 -0.70
N ARG A 92 -10.72 -0.46 -1.76
CA ARG A 92 -9.25 -0.59 -1.63
C ARG A 92 -8.64 0.64 -0.99
N TYR A 93 -9.14 1.82 -1.31
CA TYR A 93 -8.71 3.09 -0.72
C TYR A 93 -8.92 3.07 0.80
N LEU A 94 -10.15 2.81 1.25
CA LEU A 94 -10.51 2.83 2.67
C LEU A 94 -9.75 1.75 3.45
N ASN A 95 -9.79 0.51 2.97
CA ASN A 95 -9.08 -0.60 3.62
C ASN A 95 -7.56 -0.40 3.65
N GLY A 96 -6.99 0.29 2.67
CA GLY A 96 -5.56 0.61 2.64
C GLY A 96 -5.16 1.50 3.80
N ILE A 97 -5.95 2.54 4.09
CA ILE A 97 -5.72 3.47 5.19
C ILE A 97 -5.99 2.79 6.54
N ILE A 98 -7.10 2.05 6.67
CA ILE A 98 -7.40 1.29 7.90
C ILE A 98 -6.27 0.32 8.22
N ASN A 99 -5.84 -0.51 7.26
CA ASN A 99 -4.78 -1.47 7.50
C ASN A 99 -3.42 -0.80 7.76
N LEU A 100 -3.15 0.36 7.16
CA LEU A 100 -1.94 1.13 7.45
C LEU A 100 -1.83 1.36 8.96
N PHE A 101 -2.87 1.91 9.58
CA PHE A 101 -2.86 2.23 11.00
C PHE A 101 -3.00 1.00 11.90
N ASP A 102 -3.95 0.11 11.60
CA ASP A 102 -4.28 -1.01 12.48
C ASP A 102 -3.24 -2.13 12.49
N ILE A 103 -2.53 -2.32 11.37
CA ILE A 103 -1.72 -3.52 11.13
C ILE A 103 -0.28 -3.17 10.81
N TYR A 104 -0.06 -2.30 9.83
CA TYR A 104 1.27 -2.18 9.23
C TYR A 104 2.16 -1.17 9.96
N LEU A 105 1.60 -0.05 10.44
CA LEU A 105 2.32 0.95 11.23
C LEU A 105 2.92 0.38 12.52
N PRO A 106 2.23 -0.50 13.28
CA PRO A 106 2.83 -1.12 14.46
C PRO A 106 3.98 -2.08 14.15
N ILE A 107 3.96 -2.80 13.02
CA ILE A 107 4.89 -3.90 12.77
C ILE A 107 6.09 -3.52 11.89
N ALA A 108 5.97 -2.52 11.02
CA ALA A 108 7.07 -2.03 10.19
C ALA A 108 8.09 -1.24 11.02
N ASP A 109 9.36 -1.32 10.62
CA ASP A 109 10.47 -0.61 11.29
C ASP A 109 10.46 0.87 10.91
N GLU A 110 10.24 1.15 9.63
CA GLU A 110 10.10 2.50 9.12
C GLU A 110 8.79 2.64 8.35
N VAL A 111 8.11 3.76 8.55
CA VAL A 111 6.92 4.11 7.78
C VAL A 111 7.03 5.55 7.34
N LEU A 112 6.85 5.79 6.04
CA LEU A 112 6.85 7.12 5.45
C LEU A 112 5.51 7.32 4.74
N ILE A 113 4.75 8.31 5.19
CA ILE A 113 3.42 8.61 4.67
C ILE A 113 3.52 9.88 3.84
N PHE A 114 3.18 9.77 2.56
CA PHE A 114 3.23 10.85 1.60
C PHE A 114 1.82 11.26 1.15
N ASP A 115 1.57 12.56 1.12
CA ASP A 115 0.53 13.11 0.26
C ASP A 115 1.04 13.07 -1.19
N ASN A 116 0.30 12.36 -2.04
CA ASN A 116 0.65 12.10 -3.42
C ASN A 116 -0.23 12.90 -4.38
N LEU A 117 -0.43 14.20 -4.14
CA LEU A 117 -1.01 15.08 -5.16
C LEU A 117 -0.12 15.16 -6.41
N GLU A 118 -0.74 15.37 -7.57
CA GLU A 118 -0.04 15.31 -8.86
C GLU A 118 1.13 16.33 -8.91
N GLY A 119 2.34 15.83 -9.16
CA GLY A 119 3.56 16.64 -9.29
C GLY A 119 4.28 17.00 -7.99
N LYS A 120 3.76 16.63 -6.80
CA LYS A 120 4.45 16.83 -5.51
C LYS A 120 4.19 15.67 -4.55
N HIS A 121 5.27 15.03 -4.10
CA HIS A 121 5.22 14.08 -2.99
C HIS A 121 5.65 14.81 -1.71
N GLU A 122 4.69 15.10 -0.84
CA GLU A 122 4.98 15.74 0.44
C GLU A 122 4.96 14.69 1.55
N LEU A 123 6.05 14.56 2.30
CA LEU A 123 6.11 13.69 3.47
C LEU A 123 5.30 14.32 4.60
N ILE A 124 4.17 13.71 4.97
CA ILE A 124 3.24 14.26 5.96
C ILE A 124 3.39 13.63 7.35
N ALA A 125 3.89 12.40 7.43
CA ALA A 125 4.24 11.74 8.68
C ALA A 125 5.29 10.65 8.47
N LYS A 126 6.06 10.35 9.52
CA LYS A 126 7.06 9.29 9.50
C LYS A 126 7.21 8.59 10.84
N LYS A 127 7.46 7.29 10.81
CA LYS A 127 7.96 6.49 11.94
C LYS A 127 9.34 6.00 11.53
N ILE A 128 10.34 6.17 12.39
CA ILE A 128 11.70 5.69 12.15
C ILE A 128 12.12 4.88 13.38
N ASN A 129 12.29 3.57 13.22
CA ASN A 129 12.56 2.64 14.31
C ASN A 129 11.49 2.73 15.41
N ASP A 130 11.91 2.59 16.67
CA ASP A 130 11.03 2.67 17.85
C ASP A 130 10.74 4.12 18.29
N LEU A 131 11.19 5.11 17.52
CA LEU A 131 10.78 6.50 17.69
C LEU A 131 9.38 6.60 17.06
N GLY A 132 8.36 6.69 17.90
CA GLY A 132 6.95 6.72 17.50
C GLY A 132 6.61 7.70 16.37
N LEU A 133 5.37 7.67 15.90
CA LEU A 133 4.96 8.43 14.73
C LEU A 133 5.18 9.95 14.90
N SER A 134 6.02 10.53 14.05
CA SER A 134 6.25 11.96 13.93
C SER A 134 5.37 12.52 12.81
N ILE A 135 4.50 13.46 13.16
CA ILE A 135 3.60 14.15 12.23
C ILE A 135 4.28 15.43 11.76
N LEU A 136 4.48 15.58 10.45
CA LEU A 136 5.18 16.71 9.83
C LEU A 136 4.21 17.74 9.24
N ASN A 137 3.02 17.29 8.81
CA ASN A 137 1.93 18.14 8.36
C ASN A 137 0.63 17.69 9.05
N GLU A 138 0.36 18.29 10.21
CA GLU A 138 -0.79 17.94 11.05
C GLU A 138 -2.15 18.13 10.35
N PRO A 139 -2.43 19.24 9.63
CA PRO A 139 -3.68 19.38 8.89
C PRO A 139 -3.95 18.25 7.90
N LYS A 140 -2.94 17.86 7.11
CA LYS A 140 -3.09 16.78 6.13
C LYS A 140 -3.18 15.41 6.79
N PHE A 141 -2.40 15.18 7.84
CA PHE A 141 -2.43 13.94 8.59
C PHE A 141 -3.79 13.72 9.27
N ASN A 142 -4.30 14.73 9.97
CA ASN A 142 -5.63 14.67 10.60
C ASN A 142 -6.72 14.47 9.55
N TYR A 143 -6.63 15.19 8.42
CA TYR A 143 -7.58 14.97 7.32
C TYR A 143 -7.57 13.52 6.81
N MET A 144 -6.38 12.92 6.63
CA MET A 144 -6.26 11.51 6.25
C MET A 144 -6.92 10.60 7.30
N VAL A 145 -6.65 10.83 8.59
CA VAL A 145 -7.17 10.00 9.70
C VAL A 145 -8.68 10.15 9.88
N ASP A 146 -9.24 11.34 9.69
CA ASP A 146 -10.64 11.63 10.00
C ASP A 146 -11.60 11.35 8.83
N ASN A 147 -11.09 11.23 7.59
CA ASN A 147 -11.91 11.17 6.37
C ASN A 147 -11.77 9.85 5.58
N HIS A 148 -11.68 8.71 6.26
CA HIS A 148 -11.62 7.38 5.66
C HIS A 148 -12.45 6.32 6.39
#